data_AF-A0A8A3S3F0-F1
#
_entry.id   AF-A0A8A3S3F0-F1
#
_cell.length_a   1.000
_cell.length_b   1.000
_cell.length_c   1.000
_cell.angle_alpha   90.00
_cell.angle_beta   90.00
_cell.angle_gamma   90.00
#
_symmetry.space_group_name_H-M   'P 1'
#
loop_
_entity.id
_entity.type
_entity.pdbx_description
1 polymer ?
#
loop_
_entity_poly.entity_id
_entity_poly.type
_entity_poly.pdbx_seq_one_letter_code
_entity_poly.pdbx_strand_id
1 'polypeptide(L)'
;MKKGQTLQDLKRLLPASLLAGLLGGGLIVFLKSYAYYWCWYDLLGLCHGIFFTIGYAHTLVLCFLTLFLTGMLAVALQQGEVGGQAQAVFAGGVSGCMAFFVIMVHTLVSDLLRDWVTDHVGFLIDSISYILVNFASTLFPALIVAAFATLGALLLFSSREKAATPEENARALRLVIGSTILIILVLLFLPPLVTHLMFSAGMIEAYPVWTFISLERTAPDTIVLAAHEVLPACALATPPYSVYIDGIDVSNASAAAASGLAVTVEPADGLQPFEGSQATWKGAVFEDNSTPVRVVVHRADGSASDLQIEYLKVRVSLN
;
A
#
# COMPACT_ATOMS: atom_id res chain seq x y z
N MET A 1 -44.55 -2.04 21.31
CA MET A 1 -43.73 -3.10 21.94
C MET A 1 -43.59 -2.81 23.43
N LYS A 2 -43.74 -3.80 24.31
CA LYS A 2 -43.55 -3.62 25.77
C LYS A 2 -42.04 -3.47 26.07
N LYS A 3 -41.68 -2.46 26.87
CA LYS A 3 -40.30 -2.05 27.20
C LYS A 3 -39.36 -3.20 27.65
N GLY A 4 -39.90 -4.26 28.23
CA GLY A 4 -39.15 -5.44 28.69
C GLY A 4 -38.72 -6.41 27.57
N GLN A 5 -39.51 -6.54 26.49
CA GLN A 5 -39.13 -7.39 25.35
C GLN A 5 -37.99 -6.74 24.55
N THR A 6 -38.03 -5.42 24.39
CA THR A 6 -37.01 -4.67 23.65
C THR A 6 -35.61 -4.83 24.24
N LEU A 7 -35.47 -4.85 25.57
CA LEU A 7 -34.17 -4.97 26.24
C LEU A 7 -33.56 -6.38 26.11
N GLN A 8 -34.40 -7.42 26.13
CA GLN A 8 -33.93 -8.81 25.96
C GLN A 8 -33.48 -9.07 24.52
N ASP A 9 -34.23 -8.56 23.53
CA ASP A 9 -33.85 -8.64 22.12
C ASP A 9 -32.51 -7.91 21.88
N LEU A 10 -32.33 -6.73 22.48
CA LEU A 10 -31.08 -5.96 22.43
C LEU A 10 -29.87 -6.74 22.96
N LYS A 11 -30.00 -7.36 24.13
CA LYS A 11 -28.92 -8.16 24.75
C LYS A 11 -28.54 -9.37 23.90
N ARG A 12 -29.50 -9.97 23.22
CA ARG A 12 -29.30 -11.15 22.36
C ARG A 12 -28.56 -10.80 21.07
N LEU A 13 -28.89 -9.66 20.45
CA LEU A 13 -28.33 -9.25 19.16
C LEU A 13 -26.93 -8.62 19.27
N LEU A 14 -26.57 -8.11 20.45
CA LEU A 14 -25.34 -7.36 20.67
C LEU A 14 -24.05 -8.17 20.36
N PRO A 15 -23.84 -9.41 20.85
CA PRO A 15 -22.56 -10.11 20.69
C PRO A 15 -22.20 -10.38 19.22
N ALA A 16 -23.17 -10.81 18.43
CA ALA A 16 -22.98 -11.06 16.99
C ALA A 16 -22.63 -9.78 16.22
N SER A 17 -23.28 -8.66 16.57
CA SER A 17 -23.02 -7.37 15.95
C SER A 17 -21.61 -6.85 16.28
N LEU A 18 -21.18 -7.00 17.54
CA LEU A 18 -19.83 -6.65 17.97
C LEU A 18 -18.77 -7.53 17.28
N LEU A 19 -19.01 -8.84 17.20
CA LEU A 19 -18.10 -9.76 16.50
C LEU A 19 -17.97 -9.41 15.01
N ALA A 20 -19.10 -9.15 14.34
CA ALA A 20 -19.09 -8.72 12.94
C ALA A 20 -18.28 -7.43 12.76
N GLY A 21 -18.50 -6.44 13.63
CA GLY A 21 -17.75 -5.18 13.61
C GLY A 21 -16.26 -5.35 13.88
N LEU A 22 -15.88 -6.24 14.78
CA LEU A 22 -14.47 -6.54 15.06
C LEU A 22 -13.78 -7.18 13.85
N LEU A 23 -14.40 -8.18 13.23
CA LEU A 23 -13.89 -8.82 12.01
C LEU A 23 -13.83 -7.84 10.83
N GLY A 24 -14.89 -7.04 10.67
CA GLY A 24 -14.99 -6.01 9.63
C GLY A 24 -13.94 -4.93 9.76
N GLY A 25 -13.75 -4.39 10.98
CA GLY A 25 -12.73 -3.40 11.28
C GLY A 25 -11.31 -3.93 11.04
N GLY A 26 -11.03 -5.17 11.48
CA GLY A 26 -9.76 -5.83 11.21
C GLY A 26 -9.50 -6.02 9.71
N LEU A 27 -10.53 -6.43 8.96
CA LEU A 27 -10.43 -6.57 7.50
C LEU A 27 -10.19 -5.22 6.81
N ILE A 28 -10.82 -4.13 7.25
CA ILE A 28 -10.57 -2.77 6.71
C ILE A 28 -9.11 -2.38 6.93
N VAL A 29 -8.59 -2.57 8.15
CA VAL A 29 -7.20 -2.29 8.49
C VAL A 29 -6.25 -3.11 7.60
N PHE A 30 -6.52 -4.40 7.44
CA PHE A 30 -5.75 -5.28 6.58
C PHE A 30 -5.78 -4.82 5.12
N LEU A 31 -6.96 -4.59 4.54
CA LEU A 31 -7.12 -4.19 3.14
C LEU A 31 -6.48 -2.84 2.86
N LYS A 32 -6.62 -1.87 3.77
CA LYS A 32 -5.94 -0.57 3.68
C LYS A 32 -4.43 -0.74 3.67
N SER A 33 -3.90 -1.53 4.59
CA SER A 33 -2.45 -1.77 4.69
C SER A 33 -1.93 -2.52 3.47
N TYR A 34 -2.66 -3.53 3.00
CA TYR A 34 -2.32 -4.28 1.79
C TYR A 34 -2.34 -3.38 0.56
N ALA A 35 -3.43 -2.65 0.31
CA ALA A 35 -3.52 -1.76 -0.84
C ALA A 35 -2.42 -0.69 -0.80
N TYR A 36 -2.18 -0.07 0.37
CA TYR A 36 -1.15 0.96 0.48
C TYR A 36 0.25 0.40 0.28
N TYR A 37 0.69 -0.55 1.12
CA TYR A 37 2.08 -1.00 1.15
C TYR A 37 2.44 -1.96 0.02
N TRP A 38 1.51 -2.82 -0.41
CA TRP A 38 1.82 -3.87 -1.38
C TRP A 38 1.40 -3.53 -2.80
N CYS A 39 0.38 -2.69 -2.99
CA CYS A 39 -0.14 -2.39 -4.32
C CYS A 39 0.31 -1.03 -4.84
N TRP A 40 0.29 -0.01 -3.97
CA TRP A 40 0.47 1.36 -4.40
C TRP A 40 1.82 1.95 -3.99
N TYR A 41 2.44 1.53 -2.89
CA TYR A 41 3.66 2.15 -2.34
C TYR A 41 4.74 2.36 -3.40
N ASP A 42 5.10 1.30 -4.12
CA ASP A 42 6.11 1.35 -5.17
C ASP A 42 5.71 2.30 -6.32
N LEU A 43 4.42 2.40 -6.64
CA LEU A 43 3.91 3.24 -7.73
C LEU A 43 3.69 4.70 -7.32
N LEU A 44 3.43 4.95 -6.04
CA LEU A 44 3.16 6.28 -5.48
C LEU A 44 4.39 7.19 -5.49
N GLY A 45 5.59 6.62 -5.37
CA GLY A 45 6.85 7.37 -5.49
C GLY A 45 7.20 7.75 -6.94
N LEU A 46 6.72 6.99 -7.92
CA LEU A 46 7.22 7.05 -9.31
C LEU A 46 6.42 7.95 -10.24
N CYS A 47 5.15 8.14 -9.91
CA CYS A 47 4.20 8.73 -10.81
C CYS A 47 3.53 9.94 -10.16
N HIS A 48 3.10 10.86 -11.02
CA HIS A 48 2.33 12.05 -10.70
C HIS A 48 1.23 11.79 -9.64
N GLY A 49 0.81 12.80 -8.87
CA GLY A 49 -0.20 12.68 -7.80
C GLY A 49 -1.56 12.06 -8.18
N ILE A 50 -1.76 11.74 -9.46
CA ILE A 50 -2.87 10.93 -9.94
C ILE A 50 -2.88 9.52 -9.36
N PHE A 51 -1.73 8.84 -9.18
CA PHE A 51 -1.70 7.50 -8.59
C PHE A 51 -1.98 7.51 -7.09
N PHE A 52 -1.63 8.60 -6.42
CA PHE A 52 -2.11 8.88 -5.06
C PHE A 52 -3.62 8.93 -5.04
N THR A 53 -4.22 9.72 -5.91
CA THR A 53 -5.69 9.83 -5.99
C THR A 53 -6.36 8.49 -6.32
N ILE A 54 -5.80 7.71 -7.27
CA ILE A 54 -6.31 6.37 -7.63
C ILE A 54 -6.18 5.41 -6.45
N GLY A 55 -5.04 5.37 -5.77
CA GLY A 55 -4.81 4.50 -4.61
C GLY A 55 -5.77 4.83 -3.45
N TYR A 56 -6.01 6.11 -3.19
CA TYR A 56 -7.01 6.55 -2.21
C TYR A 56 -8.43 6.18 -2.62
N ALA A 57 -8.82 6.44 -3.86
CA ALA A 57 -10.14 6.07 -4.38
C ALA A 57 -10.37 4.55 -4.30
N HIS A 58 -9.37 3.76 -4.71
CA HIS A 58 -9.40 2.31 -4.61
C HIS A 58 -9.58 1.84 -3.16
N THR A 59 -8.76 2.38 -2.25
CA THR A 59 -8.85 2.05 -0.81
C THR A 59 -10.22 2.42 -0.23
N LEU A 60 -10.76 3.58 -0.60
CA LEU A 60 -12.09 4.02 -0.16
C LEU A 60 -13.19 3.08 -0.63
N VAL A 61 -13.15 2.63 -1.89
CA VAL A 61 -14.12 1.67 -2.43
C VAL A 61 -14.06 0.35 -1.67
N LEU A 62 -12.85 -0.18 -1.43
CA LEU A 62 -12.66 -1.40 -0.62
C LEU A 62 -13.21 -1.24 0.81
N CYS A 63 -12.94 -0.09 1.44
CA CYS A 63 -13.47 0.24 2.76
C CYS A 63 -15.01 0.26 2.78
N PHE A 64 -15.64 0.94 1.82
CA PHE A 64 -17.10 0.97 1.74
C PHE A 64 -17.69 -0.41 1.57
N LEU A 65 -17.19 -1.21 0.62
CA LEU A 65 -17.66 -2.59 0.40
C LEU A 65 -17.48 -3.47 1.64
N THR A 66 -16.38 -3.31 2.35
CA THR A 66 -16.12 -4.05 3.59
C THR A 66 -17.08 -3.63 4.71
N LEU A 67 -17.45 -2.36 4.79
CA LEU A 67 -18.48 -1.88 5.72
C LEU A 67 -19.86 -2.43 5.38
N PHE A 68 -20.23 -2.48 4.10
CA PHE A 68 -21.44 -3.19 3.66
C PHE A 68 -21.40 -4.65 4.12
N LEU A 69 -20.29 -5.36 3.86
CA LEU A 69 -20.10 -6.75 4.27
C LEU A 69 -20.19 -6.94 5.79
N THR A 70 -19.65 -6.00 6.57
CA THR A 70 -19.69 -5.99 8.04
C THR A 70 -21.15 -5.94 8.53
N GLY A 71 -21.94 -5.03 7.96
CA GLY A 71 -23.36 -4.91 8.27
C GLY A 71 -24.17 -6.15 7.88
N MET A 72 -23.90 -6.70 6.69
CA MET A 72 -24.50 -7.97 6.26
C MET A 72 -24.15 -9.11 7.21
N LEU A 73 -22.90 -9.21 7.64
CA LEU A 73 -22.42 -10.24 8.55
C LEU A 73 -23.12 -10.14 9.91
N ALA A 74 -23.34 -8.93 10.43
CA ALA A 74 -24.05 -8.72 11.69
C ALA A 74 -25.46 -9.35 11.67
N VAL A 75 -26.22 -9.13 10.58
CA VAL A 75 -27.55 -9.74 10.38
C VAL A 75 -27.45 -11.22 10.03
N ALA A 76 -26.40 -11.65 9.33
CA ALA A 76 -26.20 -13.04 8.94
C ALA A 76 -25.97 -13.95 10.15
N LEU A 77 -25.09 -13.53 11.07
CA LEU A 77 -24.71 -14.25 12.27
C LEU A 77 -25.86 -14.44 13.27
N GLN A 78 -26.89 -13.59 13.19
CA GLN A 78 -28.08 -13.65 14.04
C GLN A 78 -29.14 -14.65 13.55
N GLN A 79 -28.87 -15.44 12.50
CA GLN A 79 -29.66 -16.62 12.08
C GLN A 79 -31.20 -16.46 12.02
N GLY A 80 -31.71 -15.26 11.71
CA GLY A 80 -33.15 -15.00 11.62
C GLY A 80 -33.80 -14.45 12.89
N GLU A 81 -33.02 -14.17 13.93
CA GLU A 81 -33.49 -13.49 15.16
C GLU A 81 -33.83 -12.01 14.94
N VAL A 82 -33.45 -11.46 13.79
CA VAL A 82 -33.80 -10.09 13.37
C VAL A 82 -35.22 -10.09 12.81
N GLY A 83 -36.18 -9.74 13.67
CA GLY A 83 -37.61 -9.70 13.37
C GLY A 83 -38.10 -8.41 12.71
N GLY A 84 -37.24 -7.41 12.48
CA GLY A 84 -37.65 -6.17 11.83
C GLY A 84 -36.52 -5.23 11.42
N GLN A 85 -36.84 -4.26 10.56
CA GLN A 85 -35.90 -3.27 10.02
C GLN A 85 -35.17 -2.50 11.13
N ALA A 86 -35.84 -2.12 12.21
CA ALA A 86 -35.22 -1.41 13.33
C ALA A 86 -34.12 -2.25 14.02
N GLN A 87 -34.29 -3.57 14.11
CA GLN A 87 -33.27 -4.48 14.65
C GLN A 87 -32.11 -4.66 13.68
N ALA A 88 -32.37 -4.71 12.36
CA ALA A 88 -31.31 -4.74 11.34
C ALA A 88 -30.47 -3.45 11.37
N VAL A 89 -31.12 -2.29 11.47
CA VAL A 89 -30.45 -0.99 11.63
C VAL A 89 -29.60 -0.96 12.89
N PHE A 90 -30.13 -1.45 14.00
CA PHE A 90 -29.38 -1.54 15.25
C PHE A 90 -28.14 -2.45 15.11
N ALA A 91 -28.30 -3.65 14.54
CA ALA A 91 -27.19 -4.58 14.34
C ALA A 91 -26.10 -4.00 13.43
N GLY A 92 -26.50 -3.38 12.31
CA GLY A 92 -25.60 -2.69 11.38
C GLY A 92 -24.88 -1.52 12.06
N GLY A 93 -25.61 -0.64 12.75
CA GLY A 93 -25.06 0.50 13.46
C GLY A 93 -24.05 0.11 14.53
N VAL A 94 -24.36 -0.89 15.37
CA VAL A 94 -23.43 -1.41 16.39
C VAL A 94 -22.17 -1.99 15.74
N SER A 95 -22.33 -2.79 14.67
CA SER A 95 -21.19 -3.37 13.96
C SER A 95 -20.29 -2.31 13.35
N GLY A 96 -20.86 -1.24 12.77
CA GLY A 96 -20.09 -0.13 12.22
C GLY A 96 -19.39 0.70 13.30
N CYS A 97 -20.04 0.97 14.43
CA CYS A 97 -19.38 1.61 15.58
C CYS A 97 -18.19 0.78 16.09
N MET A 98 -18.35 -0.55 16.16
CA MET A 98 -17.27 -1.43 16.57
C MET A 98 -16.14 -1.50 15.54
N ALA A 99 -16.46 -1.51 14.23
CA ALA A 99 -15.46 -1.42 13.17
C ALA A 99 -14.66 -0.11 13.24
N PHE A 100 -15.35 1.03 13.48
CA PHE A 100 -14.70 2.32 13.70
C PHE A 100 -13.79 2.31 14.93
N PHE A 101 -14.23 1.69 16.03
CA PHE A 101 -13.41 1.54 17.22
C PHE A 101 -12.11 0.76 16.92
N VAL A 102 -12.17 -0.33 16.16
CA VAL A 102 -10.97 -1.07 15.72
C VAL A 102 -10.04 -0.20 14.90
N ILE A 103 -10.58 0.59 13.96
CA ILE A 103 -9.78 1.52 13.14
C ILE A 103 -9.08 2.56 14.02
N MET A 104 -9.78 3.14 15.00
CA MET A 104 -9.18 4.10 15.93
C MET A 104 -8.07 3.47 16.78
N VAL A 105 -8.31 2.29 17.34
CA VAL A 105 -7.29 1.58 18.13
C VAL A 105 -6.07 1.27 17.28
N HIS A 106 -6.27 0.82 16.04
CA HIS A 106 -5.16 0.56 15.12
C HIS A 106 -4.34 1.82 14.82
N THR A 107 -4.99 2.96 14.55
CA THR A 107 -4.30 4.23 14.32
C THR A 107 -3.50 4.65 15.55
N LEU A 108 -4.12 4.62 16.74
CA LEU A 108 -3.47 5.00 17.99
C LEU A 108 -2.24 4.13 18.29
N VAL A 109 -2.35 2.81 18.11
CA VAL A 109 -1.24 1.88 18.33
C VAL A 109 -0.15 2.09 17.28
N SER A 110 -0.51 2.36 16.02
CA SER A 110 0.46 2.60 14.96
C SER A 110 1.25 3.88 15.21
N ASP A 111 0.59 4.95 15.66
CA ASP A 111 1.24 6.22 15.98
C ASP A 111 2.17 6.06 17.19
N LEU A 112 1.73 5.36 18.25
CA LEU A 112 2.55 5.05 19.42
C LEU A 112 3.82 4.27 19.05
N LEU A 113 3.73 3.32 18.10
CA LEU A 113 4.86 2.51 17.67
C LEU A 113 5.78 3.24 16.69
N ARG A 114 5.25 4.21 15.92
CA ARG A 114 6.03 4.97 14.93
C ARG A 114 6.85 6.07 15.59
N ASP A 115 6.26 6.76 16.54
CA ASP A 115 6.97 7.78 17.29
C ASP A 115 7.85 7.08 18.33
N TRP A 116 9.15 7.38 18.36
CA TRP A 116 10.10 6.85 19.34
C TRP A 116 9.85 7.47 20.74
N VAL A 117 8.58 7.51 21.16
CA VAL A 117 8.13 8.19 22.36
C VAL A 117 8.68 7.46 23.58
N THR A 118 9.44 8.14 24.41
CA THR A 118 9.97 7.54 25.65
C THR A 118 8.95 7.53 26.79
N ASP A 119 7.91 8.37 26.73
CA ASP A 119 6.79 8.40 27.69
C ASP A 119 5.46 7.97 27.02
N HIS A 120 5.21 6.66 27.04
CA HIS A 120 3.99 6.09 26.46
C HIS A 120 2.71 6.49 27.20
N VAL A 121 2.81 6.82 28.50
CA VAL A 121 1.63 7.16 29.32
C VAL A 121 1.19 8.59 29.00
N GLY A 122 2.13 9.52 28.91
CA GLY A 122 1.87 10.90 28.48
C GLY A 122 1.21 10.95 27.09
N PHE A 123 1.73 10.19 26.14
CA PHE A 123 1.17 10.10 24.79
C PHE A 123 -0.27 9.56 24.76
N LEU A 124 -0.56 8.52 25.55
CA LEU A 124 -1.90 7.96 25.62
C LEU A 124 -2.89 8.97 26.20
N ILE A 125 -2.51 9.68 27.28
CA ILE A 125 -3.34 10.71 27.90
C ILE A 125 -3.61 11.84 26.92
N ASP A 126 -2.59 12.32 26.20
CA ASP A 126 -2.72 13.38 25.21
C ASP A 126 -3.63 12.96 24.04
N SER A 127 -3.42 11.76 23.50
CA SER A 127 -4.24 11.21 22.41
C SER A 127 -5.71 11.05 22.80
N ILE A 128 -5.99 10.52 24.00
CA ILE A 128 -7.36 10.40 24.51
C ILE A 128 -7.96 11.79 24.73
N SER A 129 -7.21 12.72 25.30
CA SER A 129 -7.65 14.10 25.52
C SER A 129 -7.96 14.79 24.19
N TYR A 130 -7.13 14.59 23.17
CA TYR A 130 -7.35 15.09 21.82
C TYR A 130 -8.64 14.54 21.20
N ILE A 131 -8.90 13.23 21.33
CA ILE A 131 -10.14 12.60 20.87
C ILE A 131 -11.36 13.19 21.59
N LEU A 132 -11.26 13.41 22.90
CA LEU A 132 -12.36 13.97 23.70
C LEU A 132 -12.63 15.44 23.36
N VAL A 133 -11.58 16.25 23.19
CA VAL A 133 -11.69 17.66 22.79
C VAL A 133 -12.24 17.78 21.38
N ASN A 134 -11.82 16.90 20.47
CA ASN A 134 -12.28 16.86 19.08
C ASN A 134 -13.40 15.84 18.85
N PHE A 135 -14.22 15.59 19.87
CA PHE A 135 -15.26 14.57 19.81
C PHE A 135 -16.21 14.76 18.61
N ALA A 136 -16.55 16.01 18.26
CA ALA A 136 -17.37 16.28 17.08
C ALA A 136 -16.71 15.80 15.77
N SER A 137 -15.39 15.99 15.66
CA SER A 137 -14.58 15.58 14.51
C SER A 137 -14.40 14.06 14.42
N THR A 138 -14.48 13.34 15.55
CA THR A 138 -14.43 11.86 15.57
C THR A 138 -15.81 11.22 15.44
N LEU A 139 -16.86 11.90 15.90
CA LEU A 139 -18.25 11.45 15.81
C LEU A 139 -18.72 11.38 14.35
N PHE A 140 -18.40 12.37 13.52
CA PHE A 140 -18.87 12.39 12.12
C PHE A 140 -18.35 11.20 11.29
N PRO A 141 -17.05 10.86 11.30
CA PRO A 141 -16.55 9.63 10.68
C PRO A 141 -17.19 8.37 11.27
N ALA A 142 -17.38 8.29 12.59
CA ALA A 142 -18.04 7.15 13.23
C ALA A 142 -19.47 6.94 12.71
N LEU A 143 -20.23 8.03 12.54
CA LEU A 143 -21.59 7.99 11.99
C LEU A 143 -21.60 7.55 10.53
N ILE A 144 -20.63 7.99 9.71
CA ILE A 144 -20.50 7.53 8.31
C ILE A 144 -20.25 6.03 8.26
N VAL A 145 -19.30 5.53 9.07
CA VAL A 145 -18.97 4.11 9.14
C VAL A 145 -20.19 3.28 9.59
N ALA A 146 -20.89 3.75 10.63
CA ALA A 146 -22.13 3.15 11.10
C ALA A 146 -23.23 3.17 10.04
N ALA A 147 -23.34 4.24 9.25
CA ALA A 147 -24.33 4.36 8.17
C ALA A 147 -24.07 3.32 7.06
N PHE A 148 -22.83 3.15 6.60
CA PHE A 148 -22.51 2.15 5.58
C PHE A 148 -22.77 0.72 6.07
N ALA A 149 -22.40 0.39 7.32
CA ALA A 149 -22.74 -0.89 7.91
C ALA A 149 -24.26 -1.07 8.07
N THR A 150 -24.99 -0.02 8.42
CA THR A 150 -26.46 -0.03 8.46
C THR A 150 -27.06 -0.32 7.09
N LEU A 151 -26.54 0.27 6.01
CA LEU A 151 -27.00 0.01 4.65
C LEU A 151 -26.75 -1.45 4.23
N GLY A 152 -25.60 -2.02 4.60
CA GLY A 152 -25.34 -3.46 4.41
C GLY A 152 -26.32 -4.36 5.15
N ALA A 153 -26.59 -4.05 6.43
CA ALA A 153 -27.55 -4.79 7.23
C ALA A 153 -28.97 -4.73 6.62
N LEU A 154 -29.40 -3.56 6.16
CA LEU A 154 -30.68 -3.35 5.50
C LEU A 154 -30.78 -4.07 4.15
N LEU A 155 -29.71 -4.06 3.35
CA LEU A 155 -29.63 -4.78 2.07
C LEU A 155 -29.88 -6.27 2.29
N LEU A 156 -29.17 -6.88 3.24
CA LEU A 156 -29.34 -8.30 3.53
C LEU A 156 -30.72 -8.57 4.12
N PHE A 157 -31.19 -7.77 5.07
CA PHE A 157 -32.53 -7.91 5.64
C PHE A 157 -33.62 -7.89 4.55
N SER A 158 -33.58 -6.91 3.64
CA SER A 158 -34.55 -6.82 2.53
C SER A 158 -34.48 -8.02 1.59
N SER A 159 -33.29 -8.55 1.32
CA SER A 159 -33.15 -9.76 0.51
C SER A 159 -33.77 -10.99 1.17
N ARG A 160 -33.71 -11.09 2.50
CA ARG A 160 -34.32 -12.16 3.28
C ARG A 160 -35.83 -12.04 3.34
N GLU A 161 -36.34 -10.82 3.53
CA GLU A 161 -37.77 -10.53 3.59
C GLU A 161 -38.49 -10.90 2.28
N LYS A 162 -37.80 -10.82 1.15
CA LYS A 162 -38.31 -11.20 -0.17
C LYS A 162 -38.30 -12.71 -0.46
N ALA A 163 -37.61 -13.52 0.35
CA ALA A 163 -37.53 -14.97 0.14
C ALA A 163 -38.80 -15.66 0.66
N ALA A 164 -39.45 -16.47 -0.17
CA ALA A 164 -40.67 -17.17 0.20
C ALA A 164 -40.40 -18.44 1.02
N THR A 165 -39.22 -19.05 0.85
CA THR A 165 -38.82 -20.28 1.55
C THR A 165 -37.48 -20.16 2.29
N PRO A 166 -37.21 -21.00 3.32
CA PRO A 166 -35.91 -21.04 4.00
C PRO A 166 -34.73 -21.36 3.07
N GLU A 167 -34.94 -22.21 2.05
CA GLU A 167 -33.91 -22.53 1.06
C GLU A 167 -33.59 -21.34 0.14
N GLU A 168 -34.61 -20.59 -0.29
CA GLU A 168 -34.43 -19.35 -1.05
C GLU A 168 -33.68 -18.29 -0.22
N ASN A 169 -34.00 -18.17 1.07
CA ASN A 169 -33.30 -17.27 1.99
C ASN A 169 -31.81 -17.66 2.11
N ALA A 170 -31.52 -18.94 2.32
CA ALA A 170 -30.14 -19.42 2.38
C ALA A 170 -29.38 -19.17 1.06
N ARG A 171 -30.04 -19.33 -0.09
CA ARG A 171 -29.46 -19.04 -1.40
C ARG A 171 -29.22 -17.54 -1.61
N ALA A 172 -30.19 -16.69 -1.27
CA ALA A 172 -30.07 -15.24 -1.35
C ALA A 172 -28.93 -14.71 -0.47
N LEU A 173 -28.84 -15.21 0.77
CA LEU A 173 -27.75 -14.92 1.69
C LEU A 173 -26.38 -15.23 1.08
N ARG A 174 -26.20 -16.45 0.57
CA ARG A 174 -24.94 -16.89 -0.05
C ARG A 174 -24.60 -16.06 -1.29
N LEU A 175 -25.61 -15.70 -2.09
CA LEU A 175 -25.41 -14.92 -3.31
C LEU A 175 -25.02 -13.47 -2.98
N VAL A 176 -25.71 -12.80 -2.05
CA VAL A 176 -25.43 -11.41 -1.71
C VAL A 176 -24.08 -11.27 -0.99
N ILE A 177 -23.82 -12.10 0.03
CA ILE A 177 -22.54 -12.08 0.74
C ILE A 177 -21.40 -12.55 -0.18
N GLY A 178 -21.60 -13.67 -0.88
CA GLY A 178 -20.60 -14.24 -1.77
C GLY A 178 -20.23 -13.33 -2.93
N SER A 179 -21.21 -12.66 -3.55
CA SER A 179 -20.94 -11.67 -4.61
C SER A 179 -20.19 -10.46 -4.07
N THR A 180 -20.52 -9.98 -2.87
CA THR A 180 -19.79 -8.85 -2.26
C THR A 180 -18.35 -9.23 -1.95
N ILE A 181 -18.11 -10.42 -1.38
CA ILE A 181 -16.75 -10.95 -1.17
C ILE A 181 -16.01 -11.07 -2.50
N LEU A 182 -16.65 -11.61 -3.54
CA LEU A 182 -16.04 -11.75 -4.86
C LEU A 182 -15.67 -10.39 -5.45
N ILE A 183 -16.53 -9.37 -5.35
CA ILE A 183 -16.25 -8.01 -5.81
C ILE A 183 -15.06 -7.43 -5.04
N ILE A 184 -15.00 -7.59 -3.72
CA ILE A 184 -13.86 -7.15 -2.90
C ILE A 184 -12.57 -7.84 -3.38
N LEU A 185 -12.59 -9.15 -3.62
CA LEU A 185 -11.42 -9.89 -4.10
C LEU A 185 -10.99 -9.43 -5.49
N VAL A 186 -11.93 -9.23 -6.42
CA VAL A 186 -11.63 -8.72 -7.76
C VAL A 186 -10.99 -7.33 -7.66
N LEU A 187 -11.56 -6.43 -6.86
CA LEU A 187 -11.00 -5.10 -6.65
C LEU A 187 -9.67 -5.14 -5.90
N LEU A 188 -9.44 -6.10 -5.01
CA LEU A 188 -8.18 -6.21 -4.30
C LEU A 188 -7.01 -6.50 -5.23
N PHE A 189 -7.21 -7.33 -6.25
CA PHE A 189 -6.12 -7.82 -7.11
C PHE A 189 -6.08 -7.18 -8.49
N LEU A 190 -7.24 -6.96 -9.14
CA LEU A 190 -7.29 -6.59 -10.55
C LEU A 190 -6.76 -5.17 -10.83
N PRO A 191 -7.18 -4.10 -10.12
CA PRO A 191 -6.64 -2.75 -10.34
C PRO A 191 -5.12 -2.66 -10.12
N PRO A 192 -4.54 -3.19 -9.03
CA PRO A 192 -3.08 -3.22 -8.88
C PRO A 192 -2.38 -3.98 -9.99
N LEU A 193 -2.88 -5.19 -10.33
CA LEU A 193 -2.28 -6.02 -11.36
C LEU A 193 -2.29 -5.34 -12.74
N VAL A 194 -3.43 -4.77 -13.14
CA VAL A 194 -3.55 -4.02 -14.39
C VAL A 194 -2.59 -2.84 -14.40
N THR A 195 -2.45 -2.13 -13.27
CA THR A 195 -1.53 -1.00 -13.19
C THR A 195 -0.06 -1.43 -13.35
N HIS A 196 0.37 -2.48 -12.64
CA HIS A 196 1.73 -3.02 -12.80
C HIS A 196 2.01 -3.53 -14.22
N LEU A 197 1.03 -4.21 -14.84
CA LEU A 197 1.17 -4.68 -16.22
C LEU A 197 1.30 -3.50 -17.20
N MET A 198 0.46 -2.48 -17.06
CA MET A 198 0.53 -1.27 -17.88
C MET A 198 1.84 -0.52 -17.69
N PHE A 199 2.36 -0.48 -16.46
CA PHE A 199 3.66 0.13 -16.16
C PHE A 199 4.81 -0.67 -16.79
N SER A 200 4.82 -1.99 -16.63
CA SER A 200 5.82 -2.87 -17.25
C SER A 200 5.78 -2.88 -18.77
N ALA A 201 4.61 -2.62 -19.35
CA ALA A 201 4.42 -2.49 -20.79
C ALA A 201 4.75 -1.08 -21.33
N GLY A 202 5.16 -0.14 -20.47
CA GLY A 202 5.45 1.23 -20.87
C GLY A 202 4.24 2.08 -21.22
N MET A 203 3.02 1.62 -20.90
CA MET A 203 1.78 2.36 -21.16
C MET A 203 1.55 3.50 -20.17
N ILE A 204 2.23 3.46 -19.03
CA ILE A 204 2.22 4.50 -18.00
C ILE A 204 3.64 5.04 -17.92
N GLU A 205 3.81 6.32 -18.20
CA GLU A 205 5.11 6.97 -18.13
C GLU A 205 5.58 7.08 -16.67
N ALA A 206 6.75 6.51 -16.38
CA ALA A 206 7.45 6.70 -15.12
C ALA A 206 8.19 8.05 -15.15
N TYR A 207 7.99 8.90 -14.15
CA TYR A 207 8.70 10.17 -14.11
C TYR A 207 10.18 9.92 -13.73
N PRO A 208 11.17 10.43 -14.50
CA PRO A 208 12.60 10.07 -14.35
C PRO A 208 13.27 10.39 -13.00
N VAL A 209 12.59 11.09 -12.09
CA VAL A 209 13.25 11.92 -11.08
C VAL A 209 13.86 11.13 -9.91
N TRP A 210 13.69 9.81 -9.88
CA TRP A 210 13.96 9.00 -8.68
C TRP A 210 15.06 7.94 -8.86
N THR A 211 15.83 7.91 -9.96
CA THR A 211 17.07 7.11 -9.94
C THR A 211 18.25 7.98 -9.61
N PHE A 212 18.73 7.89 -8.37
CA PHE A 212 19.92 8.61 -7.93
C PHE A 212 21.10 7.64 -7.83
N ILE A 213 22.07 7.83 -8.70
CA ILE A 213 23.33 7.08 -8.69
C ILE A 213 24.44 8.07 -8.37
N SER A 214 25.09 7.88 -7.22
CA SER A 214 26.28 8.66 -6.87
C SER A 214 27.50 7.99 -7.46
N LEU A 215 28.42 8.81 -7.97
CA LEU A 215 29.77 8.38 -8.34
C LEU A 215 30.74 8.88 -7.27
N GLU A 216 31.43 7.95 -6.63
CA GLU A 216 32.48 8.23 -5.65
C GLU A 216 33.83 7.73 -6.17
N ARG A 217 34.90 8.46 -5.87
CA ARG A 217 36.27 8.01 -6.11
C ARG A 217 36.89 7.59 -4.78
N THR A 218 37.13 6.30 -4.62
CA THR A 218 37.70 5.72 -3.38
C THR A 218 39.22 5.56 -3.45
N ALA A 219 39.80 5.54 -4.65
CA ALA A 219 41.24 5.53 -4.89
C ALA A 219 41.60 6.21 -6.23
N PRO A 220 42.88 6.51 -6.50
CA PRO A 220 43.29 7.13 -7.77
C PRO A 220 42.88 6.34 -9.02
N ASP A 221 42.85 5.01 -8.93
CA ASP A 221 42.52 4.10 -10.03
C ASP A 221 41.12 3.46 -9.89
N THR A 222 40.28 3.95 -8.98
CA THR A 222 39.04 3.27 -8.59
C THR A 222 37.87 4.23 -8.41
N ILE A 223 36.76 3.92 -9.06
CA ILE A 223 35.45 4.55 -8.82
C ILE A 223 34.44 3.54 -8.28
N VAL A 224 33.50 4.04 -7.49
CA VAL A 224 32.37 3.28 -6.96
C VAL A 224 31.10 4.01 -7.39
N LEU A 225 30.20 3.29 -8.04
CA LEU A 225 28.83 3.76 -8.25
C LEU A 225 27.96 3.15 -7.17
N ALA A 226 27.15 3.98 -6.52
CA ALA A 226 26.18 3.56 -5.53
C ALA A 226 24.79 4.03 -5.92
N ALA A 227 23.82 3.11 -5.93
CA ALA A 227 22.42 3.41 -6.18
C ALA A 227 21.72 3.75 -4.86
N HIS A 228 21.10 4.91 -4.75
CA HIS A 228 20.39 5.34 -3.54
C HIS A 228 18.89 5.28 -3.74
N GLU A 229 18.38 5.88 -4.82
CA GLU A 229 16.98 5.76 -5.19
C GLU A 229 16.94 4.99 -6.52
N VAL A 230 16.07 3.98 -6.61
CA VAL A 230 16.01 3.07 -7.76
C VAL A 230 14.56 2.86 -8.14
N LEU A 231 14.25 2.94 -9.45
CA LEU A 231 12.94 2.52 -9.96
C LEU A 231 12.68 1.06 -9.57
N PRO A 232 11.45 0.65 -9.22
CA PRO A 232 11.16 -0.75 -8.94
C PRO A 232 11.48 -1.61 -10.15
N ALA A 233 11.80 -2.88 -9.90
CA ALA A 233 12.21 -3.82 -10.93
C ALA A 233 11.24 -3.91 -12.12
N CYS A 234 9.94 -3.69 -11.91
CA CYS A 234 8.94 -3.70 -13.00
C CYS A 234 9.05 -2.51 -13.98
N ALA A 235 9.77 -1.45 -13.62
CA ALA A 235 10.02 -0.28 -14.46
C ALA A 235 11.32 -0.41 -15.28
N LEU A 236 12.19 -1.35 -14.94
CA LEU A 236 13.55 -1.42 -15.47
C LEU A 236 13.67 -2.51 -16.53
N ALA A 237 14.49 -2.24 -17.54
CA ALA A 237 14.87 -3.26 -18.50
C ALA A 237 15.83 -4.28 -17.87
N THR A 238 16.11 -5.37 -18.60
CA THR A 238 17.20 -6.29 -18.28
C THR A 238 18.20 -6.28 -19.43
N PRO A 239 19.45 -5.82 -19.23
CA PRO A 239 20.01 -5.23 -18.01
C PRO A 239 19.48 -3.81 -17.69
N PRO A 240 19.44 -3.40 -16.41
CA PRO A 240 18.82 -2.14 -15.99
C PRO A 240 19.70 -0.91 -16.18
N TYR A 241 21.02 -1.08 -16.15
CA TYR A 241 22.00 0.01 -16.23
C TYR A 241 23.05 -0.28 -17.28
N SER A 242 23.45 0.77 -18.00
CA SER A 242 24.69 0.77 -18.76
C SER A 242 25.65 1.83 -18.26
N VAL A 243 26.91 1.47 -18.11
CA VAL A 243 27.99 2.36 -17.67
C VAL A 243 28.99 2.53 -18.80
N TYR A 244 29.21 3.77 -19.19
CA TYR A 244 30.15 4.15 -20.24
C TYR A 244 31.29 4.99 -19.67
N ILE A 245 32.51 4.65 -20.06
CA ILE A 245 33.72 5.42 -19.76
C ILE A 245 34.29 5.89 -21.09
N ASP A 246 34.40 7.20 -21.27
CA ASP A 246 34.83 7.79 -22.55
C ASP A 246 34.02 7.27 -23.76
N GLY A 247 32.73 7.04 -23.54
CA GLY A 247 31.81 6.48 -24.55
C GLY A 247 31.91 4.97 -24.77
N ILE A 248 32.81 4.27 -24.09
CA ILE A 248 33.01 2.81 -24.21
C ILE A 248 32.23 2.09 -23.11
N ASP A 249 31.46 1.06 -23.49
CA ASP A 249 30.67 0.25 -22.56
C ASP A 249 31.56 -0.61 -21.65
N VAL A 250 31.38 -0.42 -20.34
CA VAL A 250 32.02 -1.20 -19.28
C VAL A 250 31.01 -1.63 -18.22
N SER A 251 29.73 -1.80 -18.59
CA SER A 251 28.61 -1.99 -17.67
C SER A 251 28.79 -3.15 -16.68
N ASN A 252 29.51 -4.19 -17.07
CA ASN A 252 29.79 -5.40 -16.29
C ASN A 252 31.15 -5.98 -16.67
N ALA A 253 31.60 -7.04 -16.00
CA ALA A 253 32.91 -7.66 -16.24
C ALA A 253 33.09 -8.17 -17.67
N SER A 254 32.03 -8.67 -18.32
CA SER A 254 32.07 -9.11 -19.71
C SER A 254 32.23 -7.94 -20.68
N ALA A 255 31.47 -6.85 -20.48
CA ALA A 255 31.58 -5.64 -21.28
C ALA A 255 32.96 -5.01 -21.12
N ALA A 256 33.47 -4.92 -19.88
CA ALA A 256 34.80 -4.41 -19.59
C ALA A 256 35.90 -5.25 -20.25
N ALA A 257 35.82 -6.58 -20.21
CA ALA A 257 36.78 -7.45 -20.91
C ALA A 257 36.74 -7.28 -22.44
N ALA A 258 35.56 -7.04 -23.01
CA ALA A 258 35.39 -6.80 -24.45
C ALA A 258 35.79 -5.38 -24.90
N SER A 259 35.81 -4.42 -23.97
CA SER A 259 36.07 -3.00 -24.26
C SER A 259 37.51 -2.70 -24.72
N GLY A 260 38.46 -3.59 -24.42
CA GLY A 260 39.89 -3.35 -24.60
C GLY A 260 40.50 -2.39 -23.56
N LEU A 261 39.69 -1.83 -22.65
CA LEU A 261 40.17 -1.06 -21.51
C LEU A 261 40.66 -2.00 -20.40
N ALA A 262 41.76 -1.63 -19.75
CA ALA A 262 42.26 -2.33 -18.57
C ALA A 262 41.42 -1.95 -17.33
N VAL A 263 40.14 -2.32 -17.35
CA VAL A 263 39.15 -2.06 -16.29
C VAL A 263 38.56 -3.36 -15.78
N THR A 264 38.48 -3.51 -14.47
CA THR A 264 37.80 -4.62 -13.79
C THR A 264 36.56 -4.10 -13.08
N VAL A 265 35.48 -4.90 -13.08
CA VAL A 265 34.19 -4.56 -12.47
C VAL A 265 33.86 -5.56 -11.37
N GLU A 266 33.51 -5.07 -10.18
CA GLU A 266 33.09 -5.89 -9.04
C GLU A 266 31.83 -5.30 -8.38
N PRO A 267 30.73 -6.06 -8.24
CA PRO A 267 30.55 -7.46 -8.64
C PRO A 267 30.54 -7.64 -10.17
N ALA A 268 30.73 -8.88 -10.64
CA ALA A 268 30.91 -9.17 -12.07
C ALA A 268 29.71 -8.74 -12.95
N ASP A 269 28.50 -8.76 -12.39
CA ASP A 269 27.28 -8.34 -13.06
C ASP A 269 27.11 -6.81 -13.13
N GLY A 270 28.00 -6.05 -12.47
CA GLY A 270 27.93 -4.59 -12.39
C GLY A 270 26.93 -4.09 -11.34
N LEU A 271 26.49 -2.84 -11.50
CA LEU A 271 25.55 -2.19 -10.58
C LEU A 271 24.18 -2.90 -10.62
N GLN A 272 23.62 -3.19 -9.45
CA GLN A 272 22.36 -3.94 -9.33
C GLN A 272 21.15 -3.02 -9.12
N PRO A 273 19.95 -3.39 -9.59
CA PRO A 273 18.75 -2.55 -9.55
C PRO A 273 18.03 -2.59 -8.18
N PHE A 274 18.76 -2.33 -7.10
CA PHE A 274 18.18 -2.17 -5.76
C PHE A 274 18.91 -1.08 -4.97
N GLU A 275 18.19 -0.43 -4.07
CA GLU A 275 18.71 0.63 -3.20
C GLU A 275 19.86 0.11 -2.31
N GLY A 276 20.93 0.90 -2.22
CA GLY A 276 22.16 0.54 -1.52
C GLY A 276 23.09 -0.37 -2.31
N SER A 277 22.75 -0.74 -3.54
CA SER A 277 23.67 -1.50 -4.38
C SER A 277 24.90 -0.67 -4.72
N GLN A 278 26.06 -1.34 -4.74
CA GLN A 278 27.33 -0.73 -5.10
C GLN A 278 28.06 -1.61 -6.10
N ALA A 279 28.70 -0.96 -7.05
CA ALA A 279 29.64 -1.61 -7.96
C ALA A 279 30.88 -0.74 -8.11
N THR A 280 32.01 -1.42 -8.24
CA THR A 280 33.34 -0.83 -8.29
C THR A 280 33.91 -1.05 -9.68
N TRP A 281 34.44 0.01 -10.27
CA TRP A 281 35.27 -0.06 -11.47
C TRP A 281 36.69 0.35 -11.10
N LYS A 282 37.65 -0.50 -11.45
CA LYS A 282 39.07 -0.28 -11.17
C LYS A 282 39.90 -0.39 -12.43
N GLY A 283 40.82 0.56 -12.66
CA GLY A 283 41.68 0.59 -13.83
C GLY A 283 42.43 1.91 -14.01
N ALA A 284 43.50 1.89 -14.80
CA ALA A 284 44.35 3.06 -15.04
C ALA A 284 43.61 4.24 -15.71
N VAL A 285 42.51 3.97 -16.41
CA VAL A 285 41.65 5.00 -17.04
C VAL A 285 41.06 5.99 -16.03
N PHE A 286 41.00 5.62 -14.75
CA PHE A 286 40.51 6.49 -13.69
C PHE A 286 41.59 7.38 -13.10
N GLU A 287 42.88 7.16 -13.36
CA GLU A 287 43.94 8.03 -12.78
C GLU A 287 43.77 9.50 -13.18
N ASP A 288 43.15 9.76 -14.34
CA ASP A 288 42.70 11.09 -14.74
C ASP A 288 41.33 11.42 -14.13
N ASN A 289 41.25 12.54 -13.43
CA ASN A 289 40.00 13.06 -12.85
C ASN A 289 39.06 13.65 -13.90
N SER A 290 39.51 13.84 -15.14
CA SER A 290 38.71 14.39 -16.24
C SER A 290 37.98 13.32 -17.07
N THR A 291 38.25 12.03 -16.83
CA THR A 291 37.62 10.93 -17.56
C THR A 291 36.09 10.98 -17.40
N PRO A 292 35.33 11.16 -18.49
CA PRO A 292 33.88 11.25 -18.43
C PRO A 292 33.30 9.86 -18.15
N VAL A 293 32.43 9.79 -17.14
CA VAL A 293 31.64 8.61 -16.82
C VAL A 293 30.18 8.94 -17.07
N ARG A 294 29.49 8.08 -17.80
CA ARG A 294 28.06 8.22 -18.11
C ARG A 294 27.34 6.96 -17.66
N VAL A 295 26.24 7.14 -16.95
CA VAL A 295 25.35 6.05 -16.54
C VAL A 295 24.00 6.26 -17.23
N VAL A 296 23.56 5.23 -17.93
CA VAL A 296 22.28 5.20 -18.64
C VAL A 296 21.37 4.21 -17.91
N VAL A 297 20.15 4.65 -17.60
CA VAL A 297 19.12 3.78 -17.04
C VAL A 297 18.20 3.34 -18.17
N HIS A 298 18.05 2.03 -18.31
CA HIS A 298 17.17 1.42 -19.30
C HIS A 298 15.82 1.07 -18.66
N ARG A 299 14.75 1.55 -19.27
CA ARG A 299 13.40 1.31 -18.79
C ARG A 299 12.74 0.15 -19.51
N ALA A 300 11.75 -0.45 -18.86
CA ALA A 300 10.99 -1.58 -19.40
C ALA A 300 10.26 -1.24 -20.72
N ASP A 301 9.95 0.05 -20.94
CA ASP A 301 9.37 0.56 -22.18
C ASP A 301 10.37 0.69 -23.35
N GLY A 302 11.63 0.33 -23.13
CA GLY A 302 12.72 0.43 -24.10
C GLY A 302 13.30 1.83 -24.24
N SER A 303 12.79 2.82 -23.50
CA SER A 303 13.41 4.13 -23.42
C SER A 303 14.64 4.11 -22.51
N ALA A 304 15.55 5.02 -22.77
CA ALA A 304 16.75 5.21 -21.98
C ALA A 304 16.82 6.66 -21.54
N SER A 305 17.10 6.87 -20.25
CA SER A 305 17.36 8.20 -19.71
C SER A 305 18.81 8.31 -19.28
N ASP A 306 19.48 9.34 -19.77
CA ASP A 306 20.76 9.76 -19.23
C ASP A 306 20.54 10.29 -17.82
N LEU A 307 21.15 9.64 -16.84
CA LEU A 307 21.27 10.25 -15.54
C LEU A 307 22.38 11.29 -15.61
N GLN A 308 22.05 12.53 -15.27
CA GLN A 308 23.07 13.46 -14.84
C GLN A 308 23.68 12.88 -13.56
N ILE A 309 24.88 12.32 -13.66
CA ILE A 309 25.66 11.95 -12.50
C ILE A 309 25.99 13.26 -11.79
N GLU A 310 25.36 13.52 -10.64
CA GLU A 310 25.88 14.54 -9.75
C GLU A 310 27.23 14.04 -9.22
N TYR A 311 28.31 14.61 -9.74
CA TYR A 311 29.66 14.40 -9.21
C TYR A 311 29.69 14.94 -7.77
N LEU A 312 29.44 14.06 -6.79
CA LEU A 312 29.76 14.32 -5.40
C LEU A 312 31.29 14.27 -5.27
N LYS A 313 31.93 15.42 -5.46
CA LYS A 313 33.34 15.64 -5.11
C LYS A 313 33.56 15.19 -3.66
N VAL A 314 34.24 14.06 -3.47
CA VAL A 314 34.73 13.64 -2.16
C VAL A 314 35.60 14.77 -1.60
N ARG A 315 35.29 15.18 -0.37
CA ARG A 315 36.15 16.05 0.45
C ARG A 315 37.54 15.46 0.46
N VAL A 316 38.51 16.26 0.02
CA VAL A 316 39.92 16.05 0.30
C VAL A 316 40.10 16.11 1.82
N SER A 317 39.95 14.98 2.50
CA SER A 317 40.52 14.75 3.83
C SER A 317 41.86 14.08 3.61
N LEU A 318 42.82 14.85 3.08
CA LEU A 318 44.23 14.51 3.17
C LEU A 318 44.65 14.75 4.62
N ASN A 319 45.05 13.68 5.30
CA ASN A 319 46.06 13.77 6.36
C ASN A 319 47.43 13.96 5.70
#